data_AF-A0A6B1FF02-F1
#
_entry.id   AF-A0A6B1FF02-F1
#
_cell.length_a   1.000
_cell.length_b   1.000
_cell.length_c   1.000
_cell.angle_alpha   90.00
_cell.angle_beta   90.00
_cell.angle_gamma   90.00
#
_symmetry.space_group_name_H-M   'P 1'
#
loop_
_entity.id
_entity.type
_entity.pdbx_description
1 polymer ?
#
loop_
_entity_poly.entity_id
_entity_poly.type
_entity_poly.pdbx_seq_one_letter_code
_entity_poly.pdbx_strand_id
1 'polypeptide(L)'
;MGNTITVRDIDPGDKAWLRREASHTGVSMEEFVRRLIRERREDAVGATRPSEVFERYFGSEHGAELPEPSRHGYRPFVFEDRSEGEV
;
A
#
# COMPACT_ATOMS: atom_id res chain seq x y z
N MET A 1 -22.27 5.94 -16.00
CA MET A 1 -22.76 5.77 -14.62
C MET A 1 -21.61 6.13 -13.69
N GLY A 2 -21.75 7.17 -12.87
CA GLY A 2 -20.71 7.54 -11.90
C GLY A 2 -20.66 6.53 -10.77
N ASN A 3 -19.46 6.13 -10.34
CA ASN A 3 -19.28 5.28 -9.17
C ASN A 3 -19.16 6.16 -7.93
N THR A 4 -20.08 6.03 -6.97
CA THR A 4 -20.09 6.83 -5.74
C THR A 4 -19.53 6.01 -4.59
N ILE A 5 -18.55 6.56 -3.87
CA ILE A 5 -17.93 5.93 -2.71
C ILE A 5 -18.22 6.80 -1.49
N THR A 6 -18.65 6.16 -0.40
CA THR A 6 -18.88 6.82 0.89
C THR A 6 -17.81 6.38 1.88
N VAL A 7 -17.07 7.34 2.43
CA VAL A 7 -16.12 7.10 3.52
C VAL A 7 -16.80 7.45 4.84
N ARG A 8 -16.93 6.46 5.72
CA ARG A 8 -17.43 6.64 7.10
C ARG A 8 -16.25 6.77 8.05
N ASP A 9 -16.48 7.42 9.18
CA ASP A 9 -15.52 7.51 10.29
C ASP A 9 -14.16 8.13 9.91
N ILE A 10 -14.16 9.15 9.05
CA ILE A 10 -12.97 9.96 8.81
C ILE A 10 -12.62 10.75 10.07
N ASP A 11 -11.33 10.81 10.39
CA ASP A 11 -10.83 11.62 11.49
C ASP A 11 -11.31 13.08 11.35
N PRO A 12 -11.83 13.70 12.42
CA PRO A 12 -12.31 15.08 12.36
C PRO A 12 -11.25 16.09 11.91
N GLY A 13 -9.98 15.85 12.27
CA GLY A 13 -8.83 16.65 11.84
C GLY A 13 -8.60 16.55 10.34
N ASP A 14 -8.59 15.34 9.80
CA ASP A 14 -8.45 15.09 8.36
C ASP A 14 -9.59 15.73 7.57
N LYS A 15 -10.82 15.61 8.06
CA LYS A 15 -12.00 16.24 7.42
C LYS A 15 -11.91 17.77 7.44
N ALA A 16 -11.43 18.36 8.54
CA ALA A 16 -11.24 19.80 8.65
C ALA A 16 -10.13 20.30 7.71
N TRP A 17 -9.04 19.54 7.60
CA TRP A 17 -7.97 19.80 6.65
C TRP A 17 -8.47 19.74 5.20
N LEU A 18 -9.19 18.68 4.81
CA LEU A 18 -9.78 18.55 3.46
C LEU A 18 -10.70 19.72 3.08
N ARG A 19 -11.54 20.18 4.02
CA ARG A 19 -12.41 21.34 3.78
C ARG A 19 -11.61 22.63 3.56
N ARG A 20 -10.59 22.84 4.37
CA ARG A 20 -9.71 24.01 4.27
C ARG A 20 -9.01 24.03 2.92
N GLU A 21 -8.45 22.91 2.52
CA GLU A 21 -7.68 22.79 1.27
C GLU A 21 -8.57 22.95 0.03
N ALA A 22 -9.76 22.35 0.05
CA ALA A 22 -10.76 22.55 -1.00
C ALA A 22 -11.17 24.04 -1.12
N SER A 23 -11.36 24.71 0.01
CA SER A 23 -11.71 26.14 0.04
C SER A 23 -10.60 27.01 -0.51
N HIS A 24 -9.34 26.71 -0.16
CA HIS A 24 -8.16 27.40 -0.69
C HIS A 24 -8.04 27.24 -2.21
N THR A 25 -8.40 26.08 -2.73
CA THR A 25 -8.40 25.78 -4.17
C THR A 25 -9.66 26.30 -4.89
N GLY A 26 -10.65 26.80 -4.16
CA GLY A 26 -11.90 27.33 -4.72
C GLY A 26 -12.85 26.27 -5.29
N VAL A 27 -12.75 25.02 -4.81
CA VAL A 27 -13.61 23.90 -5.26
C VAL A 27 -14.37 23.27 -4.10
N SER A 28 -15.37 22.45 -4.41
CA SER A 28 -16.05 21.67 -3.38
C SER A 28 -15.11 20.61 -2.79
N MET A 29 -15.35 20.22 -1.53
CA MET A 29 -14.56 19.18 -0.88
C MET A 29 -14.61 17.84 -1.65
N GLU A 30 -15.76 17.50 -2.23
CA GLU A 30 -15.90 16.28 -3.04
C GLU A 30 -15.03 16.34 -4.31
N GLU A 31 -15.07 17.47 -5.02
CA GLU A 31 -14.26 17.65 -6.23
C GLU A 31 -12.76 17.66 -5.90
N PHE A 32 -12.37 18.26 -4.79
CA PHE A 32 -10.99 18.22 -4.30
C PHE A 32 -10.52 16.78 -4.07
N VAL A 33 -11.30 15.99 -3.32
CA VAL A 33 -10.99 14.57 -3.06
C VAL A 33 -10.95 13.77 -4.36
N ARG A 34 -11.85 14.06 -5.30
CA ARG A 34 -11.88 13.40 -6.61
C ARG A 34 -10.58 13.63 -7.39
N ARG A 35 -10.06 14.86 -7.38
CA ARG A 35 -8.78 15.19 -8.01
C ARG A 35 -7.62 14.50 -7.32
N LEU A 36 -7.58 14.51 -5.99
CA LEU A 36 -6.55 13.84 -5.20
C LEU A 36 -6.48 12.34 -5.50
N ILE A 37 -7.63 11.66 -5.55
CA ILE A 37 -7.68 10.23 -5.91
C ILE A 37 -7.17 10.00 -7.33
N ARG A 38 -7.50 10.89 -8.26
CA ARG A 38 -7.10 10.78 -9.67
C ARG A 38 -5.59 10.95 -9.84
N GLU A 39 -5.01 11.97 -9.21
CA GLU A 39 -3.57 12.21 -9.17
C GLU A 39 -2.83 11.01 -8.59
N ARG A 40 -3.22 10.53 -7.41
CA ARG A 40 -2.58 9.35 -6.79
C ARG A 40 -2.76 8.08 -7.61
N ARG A 41 -3.85 7.96 -8.36
CA ARG A 41 -4.05 6.84 -9.29
C ARG A 41 -3.11 6.96 -10.48
N GLU A 42 -2.91 8.14 -11.02
CA GLU A 42 -1.96 8.39 -12.12
C GLU A 42 -0.53 8.09 -11.67
N ASP A 43 -0.14 8.50 -10.46
CA ASP A 43 1.14 8.12 -9.85
C ASP A 43 1.27 6.60 -9.68
N ALA A 44 0.23 5.94 -9.17
CA ALA A 44 0.23 4.49 -8.96
C ALA A 44 0.21 3.69 -10.28
N VAL A 45 -0.37 4.24 -11.34
CA VAL A 45 -0.35 3.65 -12.68
C VAL A 45 0.98 3.90 -13.37
N GLY A 46 1.61 5.05 -13.12
CA GLY A 46 2.96 5.37 -13.58
C GLY A 46 4.06 4.63 -12.83
N ALA A 47 3.77 4.09 -11.64
CA ALA A 47 4.66 3.18 -10.95
C ALA A 47 4.80 1.87 -11.75
N THR A 48 6.05 1.52 -12.09
CA THR A 48 6.37 0.31 -12.85
C THR A 48 5.68 -0.90 -12.23
N ARG A 49 4.83 -1.57 -13.01
CA ARG A 49 4.12 -2.75 -12.52
C ARG A 49 5.13 -3.85 -12.24
N PRO A 50 4.93 -4.68 -11.20
CA PRO A 50 5.79 -5.82 -10.95
C PRO A 50 5.97 -6.69 -12.21
N SER A 51 4.89 -6.90 -12.99
CA SER A 51 4.96 -7.62 -14.27
C SER A 51 5.88 -6.98 -15.30
N GLU A 52 5.90 -5.64 -15.39
CA GLU A 52 6.78 -4.90 -16.30
C GLU A 52 8.23 -4.96 -15.84
N VAL A 53 8.49 -4.97 -14.52
CA VAL A 53 9.82 -5.24 -13.97
C VAL A 53 10.28 -6.65 -14.36
N PHE A 54 9.44 -7.67 -14.13
CA PHE A 54 9.76 -9.04 -14.49
C PHE A 54 10.00 -9.19 -16.00
N GLU A 55 9.18 -8.60 -16.85
CA GLU A 55 9.37 -8.62 -18.31
C GLU A 55 10.66 -7.92 -18.74
N ARG A 56 10.99 -6.77 -18.13
CA ARG A 56 12.22 -6.03 -18.46
C ARG A 56 13.49 -6.82 -18.12
N TYR A 57 13.51 -7.51 -16.99
CA TYR A 57 14.73 -8.20 -16.51
C TYR A 57 14.78 -9.67 -16.91
N PHE A 58 13.64 -10.33 -17.04
CA PHE A 58 13.52 -11.78 -17.27
C PHE A 58 12.68 -12.12 -18.51
N GLY A 59 12.10 -11.14 -19.21
CA GLY A 59 11.23 -11.40 -20.37
C GLY A 59 11.97 -12.03 -21.56
N SER A 60 13.26 -11.72 -21.74
CA SER A 60 14.11 -12.37 -22.73
C SER A 60 14.46 -13.82 -22.39
N GLU A 61 14.29 -14.24 -21.14
CA GLU A 61 14.58 -15.61 -20.70
C GLU A 61 13.40 -16.57 -20.95
N HIS A 62 12.24 -16.06 -21.41
CA HIS A 62 11.02 -16.83 -21.68
C HIS A 62 10.53 -17.69 -20.49
N GLY A 63 10.92 -17.30 -19.27
CA GLY A 63 10.60 -18.01 -18.03
C GLY A 63 11.80 -18.77 -17.46
N ALA A 64 11.91 -18.79 -16.14
CA ALA A 64 12.91 -19.56 -15.42
C ALA A 64 12.21 -20.68 -14.64
N GLU A 65 12.73 -21.91 -14.72
CA GLU A 65 12.30 -22.99 -13.84
C GLU A 65 12.86 -22.74 -12.44
N LEU A 66 11.97 -22.47 -11.49
CA LEU A 66 12.34 -22.36 -10.09
C LEU A 66 12.44 -23.76 -9.49
N PRO A 67 13.51 -24.06 -8.72
CA PRO A 67 13.61 -25.33 -8.03
C PRO A 67 12.45 -25.47 -7.02
N GLU A 68 12.08 -26.71 -6.69
CA GLU A 68 11.03 -26.96 -5.72
C GLU A 68 11.32 -26.20 -4.40
N PRO A 69 10.29 -25.57 -3.80
CA PRO A 69 10.48 -24.82 -2.58
C PRO A 69 10.96 -25.75 -1.47
N SER A 70 12.22 -25.58 -1.05
CA SER A 70 12.76 -26.25 0.11
C SER A 70 11.96 -25.81 1.35
N ARG A 71 11.21 -26.76 1.93
CA ARG A 71 10.62 -26.61 3.26
C ARG A 71 11.75 -26.54 4.28
N HIS A 72 12.32 -25.36 4.48
CA HIS A 72 13.16 -25.10 5.63
C HIS A 72 12.26 -25.25 6.84
N GLY A 73 12.45 -26.34 7.59
CA GLY A 73 11.71 -26.60 8.82
C GLY A 73 11.87 -25.39 9.74
N TYR A 74 10.79 -24.63 9.93
CA TYR A 74 10.76 -23.54 10.88
C TYR A 74 11.10 -24.12 12.25
N ARG A 75 12.29 -23.80 12.77
CA ARG A 75 12.64 -24.07 14.16
C ARG A 75 12.13 -22.88 14.97
N PRO A 76 11.05 -23.03 15.76
CA PRO A 76 10.62 -21.95 16.65
C PRO A 76 11.76 -21.60 17.61
N PHE A 77 12.02 -20.31 17.76
CA PHE A 77 12.96 -19.79 18.72
C PHE A 77 12.42 -20.07 20.13
N VAL A 78 13.14 -20.88 20.91
CA VAL A 78 12.79 -21.16 22.31
C VAL A 78 13.51 -20.12 23.16
N PHE A 79 12.76 -19.27 23.85
CA PHE A 79 13.31 -18.41 24.89
C PHE A 79 13.60 -19.28 26.11
N GLU A 80 14.88 -19.51 26.43
CA GLU A 80 15.27 -20.05 27.73
C GLU A 80 15.05 -18.96 28.78
N ASP A 81 14.02 -19.15 29.60
CA ASP A 81 13.80 -18.35 30.80
C ASP A 81 14.92 -18.64 31.79
N ARG A 82 15.94 -17.78 31.81
CA ARG A 82 16.88 -17.70 32.93
C ARG A 82 16.22 -16.89 34.04
N SER A 83 15.33 -17.55 34.78
CA SER A 83 14.99 -17.15 36.13
C SER A 83 16.22 -17.40 37.01
N GLU A 84 17.14 -16.43 37.03
CA GLU A 84 18.24 -16.41 38.00
C GLU A 84 17.64 -16.13 39.38
N GLY A 85 17.90 -17.09 40.27
CA GLY A 85 17.34 -17.18 41.60
C GLY A 85 17.75 -16.04 42.51
N GLU A 86 16.75 -15.64 43.29
CA GLU A 86 16.81 -14.93 44.56
C GLU A 86 17.82 -15.58 45.52
N VAL A 87 18.82 -14.82 45.99
CA VAL A 87 19.41 -14.89 47.35
C VAL A 87 20.01 -13.55 47.75
#